data_AF-A0A3L5TS91-F1
#
_entry.id   AF-A0A3L5TS91-F1
#
_cell.length_a   1.000
_cell.length_b   1.000
_cell.length_c   1.000
_cell.angle_alpha   90.00
_cell.angle_beta   90.00
_cell.angle_gamma   90.00
#
_symmetry.space_group_name_H-M   'P 1'
#
loop_
_entity.id
_entity.type
_entity.pdbx_description
1 polymer ?
#
loop_
_entity_poly.entity_id
_entity_poly.type
_entity_poly.pdbx_seq_one_letter_code
_entity_poly.pdbx_strand_id
1 'polypeptide(L)'
;MNCMTHSTGQFFQDMFVGRIIPDAENPGMATFDGTLDSVPQYQYSIMAVQYDNFHLLYGCEDDKGRQDSLETAFIFSRTPEPLGRSQLDSMSCLLRSNGVDPDNFLFVDHSSCPDLQ
;
A
#
# COMPACT_ATOMS: atom_id res chain seq x y z
N MET A 1 -19.54 -15.65 7.67
CA MET A 1 -20.38 -14.56 7.12
C MET A 1 -19.67 -14.06 5.87
N ASN A 2 -20.43 -13.93 4.78
CA ASN A 2 -19.92 -13.70 3.43
C ASN A 2 -19.63 -12.22 3.21
N CYS A 3 -18.46 -11.91 2.65
CA CYS A 3 -18.22 -10.64 1.96
C CYS A 3 -17.86 -10.98 0.51
N MET A 4 -18.74 -10.63 -0.42
CA MET A 4 -18.54 -10.75 -1.87
C MET A 4 -18.52 -9.36 -2.52
N THR A 5 -17.37 -9.10 -3.16
CA THR A 5 -17.13 -8.62 -4.53
C THR A 5 -17.38 -7.20 -5.01
N HIS A 6 -16.33 -6.74 -5.71
CA HIS A 6 -16.21 -6.00 -6.99
C HIS A 6 -16.19 -4.47 -6.96
N SER A 7 -15.01 -3.91 -7.28
CA SER A 7 -14.85 -2.65 -8.01
C SER A 7 -13.44 -2.51 -8.61
N THR A 8 -13.34 -1.85 -9.77
CA THR A 8 -12.17 -1.68 -10.63
C THR A 8 -11.66 -0.24 -10.59
N GLY A 9 -10.36 -0.03 -10.37
CA GLY A 9 -9.69 1.28 -10.42
C GLY A 9 -8.52 1.30 -11.42
N GLN A 10 -8.20 2.49 -11.94
CA GLN A 10 -7.19 2.72 -12.97
C GLN A 10 -5.75 2.63 -12.43
N PHE A 11 -4.84 2.12 -13.27
CA PHE A 11 -3.43 1.85 -12.98
C PHE A 11 -2.56 3.12 -12.98
N PHE A 12 -1.64 3.23 -12.02
CA PHE A 12 -0.45 4.07 -12.17
C PHE A 12 0.53 3.36 -13.10
N GLN A 13 0.79 3.94 -14.28
CA GLN A 13 1.70 3.38 -15.30
C GLN A 13 3.11 3.96 -15.27
N ASP A 14 3.40 4.91 -14.36
CA ASP A 14 4.70 5.57 -14.28
C ASP A 14 5.54 4.96 -13.15
N MET A 15 6.77 4.58 -13.50
CA MET A 15 7.77 4.14 -12.53
C MET A 15 8.36 5.38 -11.86
N PHE A 16 8.25 5.46 -10.52
CA PHE A 16 8.84 6.53 -9.74
C PHE A 16 10.06 6.03 -8.97
N VAL A 17 11.16 6.75 -9.07
CA VAL A 17 12.38 6.57 -8.32
C VAL A 17 12.38 7.52 -7.13
N GLY A 18 12.57 6.95 -5.95
CA GLY A 18 12.61 7.73 -4.72
C GLY A 18 13.38 7.04 -3.62
N ARG A 19 13.35 7.66 -2.45
CA ARG A 19 13.99 7.15 -1.23
C ARG A 19 12.95 7.02 -0.13
N ILE A 20 13.03 5.94 0.65
CA ILE A 20 12.26 5.82 1.89
C ILE A 20 13.11 6.40 3.03
N ILE A 21 12.58 7.42 3.69
CA ILE A 21 13.20 8.09 4.83
C ILE A 21 12.41 7.69 6.08
N PRO A 22 12.97 6.86 6.98
CA PRO A 22 12.29 6.49 8.22
C PRO A 22 12.17 7.69 9.16
N ASP A 23 11.07 7.76 9.90
CA ASP A 23 10.90 8.70 11.00
C ASP A 23 11.71 8.21 12.22
N ALA A 24 12.58 9.07 12.75
CA ALA A 24 13.47 8.74 13.86
C ALA A 24 12.73 8.61 15.21
N GLU A 25 11.59 9.28 15.36
CA GLU A 25 10.78 9.26 16.58
C GLU A 25 9.65 8.22 16.49
N ASN A 26 9.18 7.92 15.29
CA ASN A 26 8.10 6.96 15.04
C ASN A 26 8.58 5.86 14.07
N PRO A 27 9.18 4.75 14.56
CA PRO A 27 9.73 3.69 13.70
C PRO A 27 8.71 2.99 12.78
N GLY A 28 7.41 3.16 13.06
CA GLY A 28 6.31 2.70 12.20
C GLY A 28 5.94 3.68 11.09
N MET A 29 6.63 4.82 10.95
CA MET A 29 6.36 5.85 9.95
C MET A 29 7.57 6.03 9.04
N ALA A 30 7.31 6.28 7.77
CA ALA A 30 8.33 6.63 6.80
C ALA A 30 7.79 7.57 5.72
N THR A 31 8.66 8.40 5.16
CA THR A 31 8.34 9.28 4.05
C THR A 31 8.98 8.74 2.77
N PHE A 32 8.18 8.57 1.72
CA PHE A 32 8.69 8.41 0.37
C PHE A 32 9.07 9.79 -0.18
N ASP A 33 10.35 9.97 -0.45
CA ASP A 33 10.91 11.15 -1.10
C ASP A 33 11.17 10.85 -2.58
N GLY A 34 10.19 11.22 -3.43
CA GLY A 34 10.22 11.06 -4.88
C GLY A 34 10.75 12.30 -5.63
N THR A 35 11.46 13.20 -4.94
CA THR A 35 11.96 14.46 -5.54
C THR A 35 12.87 14.26 -6.75
N LEU A 36 13.50 13.08 -6.88
CA LEU A 36 14.29 12.72 -8.07
C LEU A 36 13.46 12.75 -9.37
N ASP A 37 12.16 12.44 -9.28
CA ASP A 37 11.23 12.41 -10.41
C ASP A 37 10.16 13.52 -10.32
N SER A 38 10.43 14.58 -9.54
CA SER A 38 9.44 15.65 -9.28
C SER A 38 8.11 15.15 -8.68
N VAL A 39 8.14 13.99 -8.04
CA VAL A 39 6.99 13.44 -7.32
C VAL A 39 6.95 14.06 -5.91
N PRO A 40 5.79 14.51 -5.42
CA PRO A 40 5.64 14.99 -4.05
C PRO A 40 6.12 13.96 -3.02
N GLN A 41 6.50 14.45 -1.85
CA GLN A 41 6.79 13.56 -0.73
C GLN A 41 5.49 12.99 -0.19
N TYR A 42 5.47 11.68 0.08
CA TYR A 42 4.32 11.00 0.63
C TYR A 42 4.64 10.33 1.96
N GLN A 43 3.80 10.53 2.98
CA GLN A 43 3.99 9.86 4.28
C GLN A 43 3.20 8.55 4.36
N TYR A 44 3.86 7.50 4.85
CA TYR A 44 3.28 6.18 5.04
C TYR A 44 3.51 5.67 6.47
N SER A 45 2.51 4.99 6.98
CA SER A 45 2.55 4.15 8.17
C SER A 45 2.72 2.68 7.77
N ILE A 46 3.59 1.96 8.50
CA ILE A 46 3.74 0.51 8.42
C ILE A 46 2.73 -0.11 9.39
N MET A 47 1.57 -0.50 8.89
CA MET A 47 0.47 -1.01 9.73
C MET A 47 0.72 -2.45 10.21
N ALA A 48 1.32 -3.28 9.35
CA ALA A 48 1.65 -4.65 9.68
C ALA A 48 2.84 -5.14 8.86
N VAL A 49 3.69 -5.96 9.47
CA VAL A 49 4.84 -6.55 8.81
C VAL A 49 5.05 -7.99 9.28
N GLN A 50 5.26 -8.87 8.32
CA GLN A 50 5.95 -10.13 8.51
C GLN A 50 7.14 -10.09 7.56
N TYR A 51 8.33 -9.79 8.09
CA TYR A 51 9.51 -9.43 7.30
C TYR A 51 9.84 -10.43 6.19
N ASP A 52 9.56 -11.71 6.40
CA ASP A 52 9.85 -12.80 5.46
C ASP A 52 8.69 -13.10 4.49
N ASN A 53 7.61 -12.31 4.54
CA ASN A 53 6.37 -12.65 3.86
C ASN A 53 5.63 -11.43 3.29
N PHE A 54 5.17 -10.50 4.14
CA PHE A 54 4.39 -9.35 3.66
C PHE A 54 4.61 -8.05 4.45
N HIS A 55 4.26 -6.92 3.84
CA HIS A 55 4.15 -5.61 4.49
C HIS A 55 2.84 -4.94 4.07
N LEU A 56 2.14 -4.32 5.02
CA LEU A 56 1.00 -3.46 4.78
C LEU A 56 1.40 -2.01 5.09
N LEU A 57 1.39 -1.17 4.06
CA LEU A 57 1.61 0.27 4.17
C LEU A 57 0.30 1.03 3.99
N TYR A 58 0.12 2.13 4.70
CA TYR A 58 -1.00 3.04 4.55
C TYR A 58 -0.55 4.50 4.65
N GLY A 59 -0.91 5.31 3.67
CA GLY A 59 -0.72 6.75 3.64
C GLY A 59 -2.05 7.47 3.58
N CYS A 60 -2.13 8.61 4.24
CA CYS A 60 -3.28 9.49 4.23
C CYS A 60 -2.78 10.93 4.19
N GLU A 61 -3.23 11.69 3.19
CA GLU A 61 -2.88 13.09 3.04
C GLU A 61 -4.11 13.95 2.88
N ASP A 62 -4.11 15.09 3.56
CA ASP A 62 -5.12 16.12 3.34
C ASP A 62 -4.89 16.76 1.97
N ASP A 63 -5.88 16.70 1.07
CA ASP A 63 -5.83 17.49 -0.16
C ASP A 63 -6.02 18.96 0.22
N LYS A 64 -4.94 19.75 0.21
CA LYS A 64 -4.92 21.16 0.63
C LYS A 64 -5.88 22.08 -0.18
N GLY A 65 -6.57 21.55 -1.19
CA GLY A 65 -7.61 22.24 -1.96
C GLY A 65 -9.04 21.70 -1.78
N ARG A 66 -9.25 20.61 -1.04
CA ARG A 66 -10.57 19.96 -0.83
C ARG A 66 -10.81 19.67 0.65
N GLN A 67 -12.06 19.35 1.01
CA GLN A 67 -12.39 18.82 2.34
C GLN A 67 -12.16 17.30 2.44
N ASP A 68 -11.55 16.71 1.42
CA ASP A 68 -11.36 15.27 1.29
C ASP A 68 -9.90 14.90 1.56
N SER A 69 -9.67 13.75 2.16
CA SER A 69 -8.36 13.12 2.28
C SER A 69 -8.13 12.16 1.13
N LEU A 70 -6.89 12.11 0.62
CA LEU A 70 -6.44 11.05 -0.27
C LEU A 70 -5.82 9.94 0.57
N GLU A 71 -6.42 8.76 0.52
CA GLU A 71 -5.91 7.57 1.19
C GLU A 71 -5.30 6.62 0.16
N THR A 72 -4.19 5.97 0.52
CA THR A 72 -3.57 4.94 -0.31
C THR A 72 -3.00 3.85 0.59
N ALA A 73 -3.26 2.59 0.24
CA ALA A 73 -2.71 1.45 0.96
C ALA A 73 -2.10 0.44 0.00
N PHE A 74 -1.00 -0.17 0.43
CA PHE A 74 -0.26 -1.15 -0.36
C PHE A 74 -0.02 -2.41 0.46
N ILE A 75 -0.25 -3.57 -0.16
CA ILE A 75 0.15 -4.86 0.38
C ILE A 75 1.29 -5.38 -0.49
N PHE A 76 2.48 -5.48 0.10
CA PHE A 76 3.66 -6.03 -0.56
C PHE A 76 3.89 -7.46 -0.08
N SER A 77 4.15 -8.37 -1.01
CA SER A 77 4.64 -9.72 -0.74
C SER A 77 6.13 -9.82 -1.03
N ARG A 78 6.81 -10.82 -0.45
CA ARG A 78 8.20 -11.17 -0.78
C ARG A 78 8.34 -12.00 -2.06
N THR A 79 7.24 -12.61 -2.51
CA THR A 79 7.17 -13.46 -3.70
C THR A 79 6.08 -12.94 -4.64
N PRO A 80 6.18 -13.19 -5.96
CA PRO A 80 5.11 -12.84 -6.90
C PRO A 80 3.83 -13.67 -6.70
N GLU A 81 3.94 -14.80 -5.98
CA GLU A 81 2.80 -15.62 -5.62
C GLU A 81 1.78 -14.87 -4.73
N PRO A 82 0.47 -15.04 -4.96
CA PRO A 82 -0.55 -14.44 -4.12
C PRO A 82 -0.42 -14.84 -2.66
N LEU A 83 -0.63 -13.88 -1.76
CA LEU A 83 -0.71 -14.17 -0.33
C LEU A 83 -1.90 -15.10 -0.02
N GLY A 84 -1.73 -15.92 1.02
CA GLY A 84 -2.77 -16.83 1.46
C GLY A 84 -4.01 -16.09 1.95
N ARG A 85 -5.19 -16.68 1.75
CA ARG A 85 -6.48 -16.06 2.10
C ARG A 85 -6.54 -15.58 3.55
N SER A 86 -6.01 -16.36 4.50
CA SER A 86 -5.99 -15.96 5.92
C SER A 86 -5.17 -14.69 6.18
N GLN A 87 -4.10 -14.45 5.42
CA GLN A 87 -3.27 -13.26 5.54
C GLN A 87 -4.01 -12.05 4.97
N LEU A 88 -4.60 -12.20 3.78
CA LEU A 88 -5.44 -11.18 3.16
C LEU A 88 -6.61 -10.79 4.07
N ASP A 89 -7.35 -11.77 4.58
CA ASP A 89 -8.47 -11.54 5.51
C ASP A 89 -8.03 -10.79 6.77
N SER A 90 -6.86 -11.13 7.32
CA SER A 90 -6.29 -10.45 8.50
C SER A 90 -5.93 -8.98 8.22
N MET A 91 -5.32 -8.69 7.06
CA MET A 91 -4.99 -7.33 6.65
C MET A 91 -6.25 -6.51 6.34
N SER A 92 -7.24 -7.10 5.66
CA SER A 92 -8.54 -6.46 5.42
C SER A 92 -9.25 -6.13 6.72
N CYS A 93 -9.19 -7.01 7.74
CA CYS A 93 -9.75 -6.72 9.06
C CYS A 93 -9.02 -5.55 9.75
N LEU A 94 -7.69 -5.51 9.67
CA LEU A 94 -6.89 -4.43 10.26
C LEU A 94 -7.23 -3.08 9.61
N LEU A 95 -7.32 -3.01 8.29
CA LEU A 95 -7.73 -1.81 7.56
C LEU A 95 -9.12 -1.34 7.97
N ARG A 96 -10.11 -2.23 7.97
CA ARG A 96 -11.48 -1.90 8.38
C ARG A 96 -11.56 -1.42 9.83
N SER A 97 -10.78 -2.01 10.75
CA SER A 97 -10.74 -1.55 12.14
C SER A 97 -10.18 -0.14 12.32
N ASN A 98 -9.43 0.36 11.32
CA ASN A 98 -8.91 1.72 11.27
C ASN A 98 -9.73 2.63 10.34
N GLY A 99 -10.92 2.20 9.90
CA GLY A 99 -11.81 3.00 9.05
C GLY A 99 -11.47 3.00 7.56
N VAL A 100 -10.46 2.23 7.13
CA VAL A 100 -10.06 2.13 5.72
C VAL A 100 -10.85 1.02 5.04
N ASP A 101 -11.40 1.29 3.86
CA ASP A 101 -12.16 0.31 3.08
C ASP A 101 -11.24 -0.55 2.17
N PRO A 102 -11.00 -1.83 2.49
CA PRO A 102 -10.13 -2.68 1.70
C PRO A 102 -10.76 -3.16 0.38
N ASP A 103 -12.04 -2.90 0.13
CA ASP A 103 -12.71 -3.38 -1.09
C ASP A 103 -12.25 -2.62 -2.36
N ASN A 104 -11.55 -1.50 -2.18
CA ASN A 104 -10.94 -0.72 -3.27
C ASN A 104 -9.54 -1.21 -3.67
N PHE A 105 -9.02 -2.27 -3.04
CA PHE A 105 -7.75 -2.85 -3.45
C PHE A 105 -7.86 -3.48 -4.84
N LEU A 106 -6.84 -3.23 -5.65
CA LEU A 106 -6.66 -3.84 -6.95
C LEU A 106 -5.57 -4.89 -6.84
N PHE A 107 -5.85 -6.10 -7.34
CA PHE A 107 -4.83 -7.12 -7.45
C PHE A 107 -3.90 -6.79 -8.63
N VAL A 108 -2.60 -6.76 -8.37
CA VAL A 108 -1.58 -6.57 -9.40
C VAL A 108 -1.07 -7.94 -9.83
N ASP A 109 -1.25 -8.27 -11.11
CA ASP A 109 -0.75 -9.52 -11.67
C ASP A 109 0.76 -9.43 -11.92
N HIS A 110 1.50 -10.30 -11.24
CA HIS A 110 2.96 -10.41 -11.38
C HIS A 110 3.40 -11.61 -12.25
N SER A 111 2.46 -12.40 -12.78
CA SER A 111 2.76 -13.64 -13.52
C SER A 111 3.46 -13.40 -14.87
N SER A 112 3.29 -12.22 -15.46
CA SER A 112 3.92 -11.83 -16.73
C SER A 112 5.17 -10.97 -16.56
N CYS A 113 5.61 -10.72 -15.32
CA CYS A 113 6.82 -9.93 -15.09
C CYS A 113 8.07 -10.75 -15.46
N PRO A 114 9.10 -10.13 -16.06
CA PRO A 114 10.37 -10.81 -16.29
C PRO A 114 11.02 -11.19 -14.96
N ASP A 115 11.63 -12.37 -14.90
CA ASP A 115 12.43 -12.78 -13.74
C ASP A 115 13.55 -11.76 -13.50
N LEU A 116 13.55 -11.16 -12.32
CA LEU A 116 14.63 -10.29 -11.86
C LEU A 116 15.74 -11.20 -11.33
N GLN A 117 16.74 -11.46 -12.18
CA GLN A 117 17.98 -12.18 -11.80
C GLN A 117 18.90 -11.31 -10.94
#